data_AF-A0A8T8TK44-F1
#
_entry.id   AF-A0A8T8TK44-F1
#
_cell.length_a   1.000
_cell.length_b   1.000
_cell.length_c   1.000
_cell.angle_alpha   90.00
_cell.angle_beta   90.00
_cell.angle_gamma   90.00
#
_symmetry.space_group_name_H-M   'P 1'
#
loop_
_entity.id
_entity.type
_entity.pdbx_description
1 polymer ?
#
loop_
_entity_poly.entity_id
_entity_poly.type
_entity_poly.pdbx_seq_one_letter_code
_entity_poly.pdbx_strand_id
1 'polypeptide(L)'
;MALGARSASAKTYLERNFEKFPEASLDDLLLHGLTALRDTLPQSKELDLDAISVSLVGPGADADLNTAAARSGEKFRIIEGDELKPYFDRIPTRVTAGSAAAAAAAATETSTEATESADPGTGDMQE
;
A
#
# COMPACT_ATOMS: atom_id res chain seq x y z
N MET A 1 3.81 1.91 7.80
CA MET A 1 4.59 2.75 6.86
C MET A 1 4.85 1.95 5.59
N ALA A 2 5.02 2.59 4.43
CA ALA A 2 5.34 1.91 3.16
C ALA A 2 6.53 2.61 2.47
N LEU A 3 7.42 1.83 1.84
CA LEU A 3 8.66 2.29 1.22
C LEU A 3 8.81 1.67 -0.18
N GLY A 4 9.36 2.42 -1.14
CA GLY A 4 9.62 1.96 -2.52
C GLY A 4 8.91 2.74 -3.62
N ALA A 5 9.12 2.33 -4.88
CA ALA A 5 8.73 3.07 -6.09
C ALA A 5 7.21 3.33 -6.25
N ARG A 6 6.37 2.55 -5.57
CA ARG A 6 4.90 2.64 -5.63
C ARG A 6 4.26 2.60 -4.24
N SER A 7 4.97 3.09 -3.22
CA SER A 7 4.53 3.03 -1.83
C SER A 7 3.37 3.98 -1.50
N ALA A 8 3.02 4.92 -2.38
CA ALA A 8 1.92 5.86 -2.17
C ALA A 8 0.57 5.14 -1.96
N SER A 9 0.23 4.18 -2.82
CA SER A 9 -1.02 3.41 -2.72
C SER A 9 -1.09 2.60 -1.41
N ALA A 10 0.02 1.96 -1.04
CA ALA A 10 0.12 1.25 0.24
C ALA A 10 0.00 2.19 1.44
N LYS A 11 0.61 3.39 1.38
CA LYS A 11 0.50 4.40 2.44
C LYS A 11 -0.96 4.80 2.65
N THR A 12 -1.70 5.09 1.58
CA THR A 12 -3.13 5.43 1.66
C THR A 12 -3.98 4.30 2.23
N TYR A 13 -3.71 3.04 1.88
CA TYR A 13 -4.40 1.90 2.49
C TYR A 13 -4.13 1.84 4.00
N LEU A 14 -2.86 1.93 4.40
CA LEU A 14 -2.46 1.89 5.80
C LEU A 14 -3.06 3.06 6.60
N GLU A 15 -3.11 4.27 6.03
CA GLU A 15 -3.73 5.46 6.65
C GLU A 15 -5.25 5.34 6.83
N ARG A 16 -5.94 4.47 6.08
CA ARG A 16 -7.39 4.24 6.24
C ARG A 16 -7.72 3.11 7.22
N ASN A 17 -6.74 2.24 7.50
CA ASN A 17 -6.93 1.03 8.28
C ASN A 17 -6.14 1.04 9.60
N PHE A 18 -5.31 2.06 9.87
CA PHE A 18 -4.44 2.09 11.04
C PHE A 18 -5.17 1.97 12.38
N GLU A 19 -6.38 2.51 12.49
CA GLU A 19 -7.20 2.45 13.70
C GLU A 19 -7.61 1.02 14.08
N LYS A 20 -7.61 0.09 13.10
CA LYS A 20 -7.98 -1.31 13.31
C LYS A 20 -6.80 -2.19 13.73
N PHE A 21 -5.56 -1.73 13.51
CA PHE A 21 -4.36 -2.49 13.85
C PHE A 21 -4.18 -2.81 15.34
N PRO A 22 -4.54 -1.95 16.31
CA PRO A 22 -4.39 -2.30 17.73
C PRO A 22 -5.30 -3.44 18.19
N GLU A 23 -6.45 -3.65 17.53
CA GLU A 23 -7.40 -4.72 17.84
C GLU A 23 -7.27 -5.93 16.90
N ALA A 24 -6.41 -5.83 15.88
CA ALA A 24 -6.22 -6.86 14.87
C ALA A 24 -5.42 -8.05 15.43
N SER A 25 -5.81 -9.26 15.02
CA SER A 25 -5.01 -10.47 15.25
C SER A 25 -3.79 -10.50 14.32
N LEU A 26 -2.77 -11.29 14.65
CA LEU A 26 -1.59 -11.49 13.81
C LEU A 26 -1.94 -11.82 12.35
N ASP A 27 -2.93 -12.70 12.16
CA ASP A 27 -3.50 -13.04 10.84
C ASP A 27 -4.09 -11.83 10.10
N ASP A 28 -4.81 -10.96 10.79
CA ASP A 28 -5.42 -9.76 10.20
C ASP A 28 -4.36 -8.71 9.86
N LEU A 29 -3.31 -8.58 10.68
CA LEU A 29 -2.16 -7.73 10.38
C LEU A 29 -1.43 -8.19 9.11
N LEU A 30 -1.20 -9.50 8.98
CA LEU A 30 -0.65 -10.10 7.76
C LEU A 30 -1.53 -9.81 6.55
N LEU A 31 -2.85 -9.97 6.70
CA LEU A 31 -3.81 -9.69 5.64
C LEU A 31 -3.80 -8.22 5.20
N HIS A 32 -3.75 -7.27 6.14
CA HIS A 32 -3.63 -5.85 5.85
C HIS A 32 -2.32 -5.51 5.12
N GLY A 33 -1.20 -6.11 5.53
CA GLY A 33 0.09 -5.94 4.87
C GLY A 33 0.09 -6.45 3.43
N LEU A 34 -0.41 -7.65 3.19
CA LEU A 34 -0.51 -8.25 1.87
C LEU A 34 -1.49 -7.49 0.95
N THR A 35 -2.60 -7.01 1.51
CA THR A 35 -3.57 -6.18 0.77
C THR A 35 -2.94 -4.85 0.35
N ALA A 36 -2.22 -4.18 1.26
CA ALA A 36 -1.50 -2.96 0.95
C ALA A 36 -0.43 -3.17 -0.13
N LEU A 37 0.32 -4.28 -0.06
CA LEU A 37 1.34 -4.65 -1.02
C LEU A 37 0.74 -4.88 -2.41
N ARG A 38 -0.37 -5.62 -2.50
CA ARG A 38 -1.10 -5.86 -3.76
C ARG A 38 -1.52 -4.56 -4.44
N ASP A 39 -1.95 -3.56 -3.68
CA ASP A 39 -2.39 -2.28 -4.23
C ASP A 39 -1.23 -1.43 -4.80
N THR A 40 0.02 -1.80 -4.51
CA THR A 40 1.20 -1.23 -5.18
C THR A 40 1.49 -1.86 -6.55
N LEU A 41 0.87 -3.00 -6.88
CA LEU A 41 1.07 -3.67 -8.16
C LEU A 41 0.15 -3.10 -9.25
N PRO A 42 0.64 -3.02 -10.50
CA PRO A 42 -0.16 -2.53 -11.63
C PRO A 42 -1.37 -3.43 -11.89
N GLN A 43 -2.39 -2.90 -12.56
CA GLN A 43 -3.64 -3.63 -12.80
C GLN A 43 -3.46 -4.94 -13.56
N SER A 44 -2.44 -5.01 -14.41
CA SER A 44 -2.12 -6.16 -15.24
C SER A 44 -1.24 -7.22 -14.56
N LYS A 45 -0.82 -7.00 -13.31
CA LYS A 45 0.05 -7.94 -12.60
C LYS A 45 -0.60 -8.40 -11.30
N GLU A 46 -0.63 -9.71 -11.10
CA GLU A 46 -1.04 -10.32 -9.84
C GLU A 46 0.16 -10.49 -8.90
N LEU A 47 -0.16 -10.67 -7.63
CA LEU A 47 0.84 -10.81 -6.59
C LEU A 47 1.37 -12.26 -6.64
N ASP A 48 2.68 -12.44 -6.68
CA ASP A 48 3.32 -13.76 -6.74
C ASP A 48 3.87 -14.12 -5.36
N LEU A 49 3.55 -15.33 -4.87
CA LEU A 49 4.05 -15.84 -3.59
C LEU A 49 5.57 -15.88 -3.50
N ASP A 50 6.24 -16.17 -4.62
CA ASP A 50 7.70 -16.26 -4.70
C ASP A 50 8.38 -14.88 -4.62
N ALA A 51 7.65 -13.81 -4.93
CA ALA A 51 8.15 -12.44 -4.92
C ALA A 51 7.95 -11.73 -3.56
N ILE A 52 7.46 -12.45 -2.53
CA ILE A 52 7.10 -11.87 -1.24
C ILE A 52 7.77 -12.63 -0.10
N SER A 53 8.49 -11.87 0.71
CA SER A 53 9.00 -12.30 2.01
C SER A 53 8.30 -11.49 3.11
N VAL A 54 7.70 -12.17 4.09
CA VAL A 54 7.12 -11.49 5.25
C VAL A 54 7.95 -11.82 6.48
N SER A 55 8.33 -10.80 7.26
CA SER A 55 9.03 -11.00 8.51
C SER A 55 8.19 -10.52 9.68
N LEU A 56 8.09 -11.34 10.72
CA LEU A 56 7.29 -11.08 11.90
C LEU A 56 8.18 -11.06 13.14
N VAL A 57 7.92 -10.11 14.03
CA VAL A 57 8.57 -9.99 15.34
C VAL A 57 7.50 -9.62 16.35
N GLY A 58 7.48 -10.33 17.48
CA GLY A 58 6.49 -10.10 18.52
C GLY A 58 7.11 -9.60 19.83
N PRO A 59 6.30 -9.43 20.86
CA PRO A 59 6.75 -8.89 22.14
C PRO A 59 7.78 -9.81 22.81
N GLY A 60 8.77 -9.20 23.46
CA GLY A 60 9.85 -9.94 24.14
C GLY A 60 10.96 -10.43 23.22
N ALA A 61 10.92 -10.13 21.91
CA ALA A 61 12.01 -10.46 20.99
C ALA A 61 13.35 -9.81 21.34
N ASP A 62 13.32 -8.62 21.96
CA ASP A 62 14.49 -7.85 22.41
C ASP A 62 14.89 -8.15 23.86
N ALA A 63 14.20 -9.08 24.54
CA ALA A 63 14.51 -9.37 25.93
C ALA A 63 15.93 -9.96 26.07
N ASP A 64 16.69 -9.47 27.04
CA ASP A 64 17.99 -10.02 27.42
C ASP A 64 17.93 -11.55 27.53
N LEU A 65 18.85 -12.22 26.84
CA LEU A 65 18.91 -13.69 26.77
C LEU A 65 18.99 -14.37 28.15
N ASN A 66 19.41 -13.62 29.18
CA ASN A 66 19.51 -14.08 30.56
C ASN A 66 18.21 -13.93 31.39
N THR A 67 17.18 -13.30 30.84
CA THR A 67 15.92 -13.01 31.55
C THR A 67 14.82 -14.02 31.18
N ALA A 68 13.91 -14.30 32.11
CA ALA A 68 12.78 -15.20 31.86
C ALA A 68 11.90 -14.77 30.67
N ALA A 69 11.81 -13.45 30.41
CA ALA A 69 11.10 -12.88 29.27
C ALA A 69 11.64 -13.33 27.91
N ALA A 70 12.94 -13.65 27.79
CA ALA A 70 13.53 -14.14 26.54
C ALA A 70 13.13 -15.58 26.19
N ARG A 71 12.61 -16.34 27.16
CA ARG A 71 12.11 -17.72 26.93
C ARG A 71 10.72 -17.74 26.31
N SER A 72 9.92 -16.70 26.55
CA SER A 72 8.55 -16.57 26.03
C SER A 72 8.44 -15.51 24.93
N GLY A 73 9.55 -14.85 24.57
CA GLY A 73 9.59 -13.80 23.56
C GLY A 73 9.40 -14.36 22.15
N GLU A 74 8.55 -13.69 21.38
CA GLU A 74 8.24 -14.10 20.01
C GLU A 74 9.29 -13.54 19.05
N LYS A 75 10.33 -14.34 18.80
CA LYS A 75 11.52 -13.94 18.04
C LYS A 75 11.21 -13.66 16.57
N PHE A 76 12.09 -12.87 15.95
CA PHE A 76 12.06 -12.61 14.52
C PHE A 76 12.02 -13.91 13.71
N ARG A 77 10.98 -14.05 12.87
CA ARG A 77 10.78 -15.16 11.95
C ARG A 77 10.45 -14.63 10.56
N ILE A 78 10.91 -15.33 9.53
CA ILE A 78 10.58 -15.05 8.14
C ILE A 78 9.58 -16.13 7.67
N ILE A 79 8.53 -15.70 6.98
CA ILE A 79 7.48 -16.53 6.42
C ILE A 79 7.52 -16.32 4.89
N GLU A 80 7.78 -17.40 4.17
CA GLU A 80 7.94 -17.42 2.70
C GLU A 80 7.29 -18.68 2.11
N GLY A 81 6.94 -18.61 0.82
CA GLY A 81 6.47 -19.77 0.06
C GLY A 81 5.21 -20.44 0.64
N ASP A 82 5.31 -21.74 0.93
CA ASP A 82 4.20 -22.58 1.39
C ASP A 82 3.55 -22.11 2.70
N GLU A 83 4.32 -21.53 3.61
CA GLU A 83 3.78 -21.01 4.88
C GLU A 83 2.97 -19.72 4.70
N LEU A 84 3.18 -19.00 3.58
CA LEU A 84 2.44 -17.79 3.25
C LEU A 84 1.12 -18.07 2.50
N LYS A 85 1.02 -19.23 1.82
CA LYS A 85 -0.17 -19.68 1.08
C LYS A 85 -1.51 -19.50 1.82
N PRO A 86 -1.67 -19.95 3.09
CA PRO A 86 -2.96 -19.83 3.78
C PRO A 86 -3.36 -18.38 4.05
N TYR A 87 -2.40 -17.48 4.22
CA TYR A 87 -2.65 -16.05 4.39
C TYR A 87 -2.95 -15.37 3.06
N PHE A 88 -2.30 -15.84 2.00
CA PHE A 88 -2.44 -15.33 0.65
C PHE A 88 -3.81 -15.64 0.03
N ASP A 89 -4.32 -16.85 0.22
CA ASP A 89 -5.64 -17.26 -0.27
C ASP A 89 -6.79 -16.46 0.38
N ARG A 90 -6.56 -16.01 1.62
CA ARG A 90 -7.51 -15.18 2.37
C ARG A 90 -7.51 -13.71 1.96
N ILE A 91 -6.55 -13.27 1.13
CA ILE A 91 -6.52 -11.89 0.63
C ILE A 91 -7.83 -11.66 -0.13
N PRO A 92 -8.67 -10.70 0.30
CA PRO A 92 -9.92 -10.44 -0.40
C PRO A 92 -9.58 -10.12 -1.84
N THR A 93 -10.23 -10.76 -2.82
CA THR A 93 -9.98 -10.51 -4.25
C THR A 93 -10.01 -9.00 -4.50
N ARG A 94 -9.19 -8.49 -5.42
CA ARG A 94 -9.18 -7.05 -5.73
C ARG A 94 -10.59 -6.65 -6.15
N VAL A 95 -11.38 -6.17 -5.19
CA VAL A 95 -12.63 -5.48 -5.47
C VAL A 95 -12.14 -4.23 -6.14
N THR A 96 -12.28 -4.17 -7.46
CA THR A 96 -12.02 -2.98 -8.22
C THR A 96 -12.95 -1.91 -7.65
N ALA A 97 -12.47 -1.15 -6.67
CA ALA A 97 -12.99 0.17 -6.33
C ALA A 97 -12.70 1.16 -7.47
N GLY A 98 -12.74 0.69 -8.72
CA GLY A 98 -12.82 1.49 -9.93
C GLY A 98 -14.12 2.29 -10.03
N SER A 99 -15.05 2.18 -9.07
CA SER A 99 -16.21 3.06 -8.99
C SER A 99 -16.07 4.23 -8.01
N ALA A 100 -15.08 4.26 -7.09
CA ALA A 100 -15.00 5.33 -6.09
C ALA A 100 -13.73 6.19 -6.22
N ALA A 101 -12.58 5.61 -6.58
CA ALA A 101 -11.32 6.37 -6.69
C ALA A 101 -11.11 6.97 -8.08
N ALA A 102 -11.59 6.33 -9.16
CA ALA A 102 -11.49 6.86 -10.51
C ALA A 102 -12.37 8.11 -10.73
N ALA A 103 -13.49 8.24 -10.02
CA ALA A 103 -14.35 9.43 -10.05
C ALA A 103 -13.72 10.64 -9.34
N ALA A 104 -12.83 10.43 -8.37
CA ALA A 104 -12.15 11.53 -7.67
C ALA A 104 -10.92 12.04 -8.44
N ALA A 105 -10.20 11.17 -9.15
CA ALA A 105 -9.06 11.57 -9.97
C ALA A 105 -9.49 12.22 -11.30
N ALA A 106 -10.50 11.67 -12.00
CA ALA A 106 -10.97 12.21 -13.28
C ALA A 106 -11.70 13.56 -13.17
N ALA A 107 -12.17 13.96 -11.98
CA ALA A 107 -12.77 15.27 -11.75
C ALA A 107 -11.74 16.40 -11.51
N THR A 108 -10.45 16.06 -11.31
CA THR A 108 -9.40 17.04 -11.01
C THR A 108 -8.56 17.41 -12.24
N GLU A 109 -8.65 16.66 -13.34
CA GLU A 109 -7.82 16.85 -14.54
C GLU A 109 -8.53 17.58 -15.71
N THR A 110 -9.70 18.21 -15.52
CA THR A 110 -10.38 18.96 -16.61
C THR A 110 -10.32 20.49 -16.48
N SER A 111 -9.70 21.03 -15.43
CA SER A 111 -9.68 22.49 -15.22
C SER A 111 -8.29 23.04 -14.94
N THR A 112 -7.29 22.74 -15.77
CA THR A 112 -6.10 23.61 -15.91
C THR A 112 -5.40 23.30 -17.24
N GLU A 113 -5.89 23.85 -18.36
CA GLU A 113 -5.00 24.23 -19.45
C GLU A 113 -5.65 25.33 -20.31
N ALA A 114 -4.81 26.20 -20.86
CA ALA A 114 -5.08 27.33 -21.77
C ALA A 114 -5.34 28.71 -21.14
N THR A 115 -4.30 29.28 -20.53
CA THR A 115 -3.90 30.66 -20.85
C THR A 115 -2.45 30.64 -21.31
N GLU A 116 -2.26 30.33 -22.59
CA GLU A 116 -1.07 30.72 -23.34
C GLU A 116 -1.55 31.45 -24.59
N SER A 117 -1.32 32.75 -24.64
CA SER A 117 -1.31 33.61 -25.84
C SER A 117 -0.57 34.87 -25.41
N ALA A 118 0.75 34.95 -25.56
CA ALA A 118 1.44 35.26 -26.81
C ALA A 118 0.87 36.55 -27.45
N ASP A 119 1.42 37.71 -27.08
CA ASP A 119 1.31 38.94 -27.86
C ASP A 119 2.68 39.26 -28.46
N PRO A 120 2.79 39.16 -29.79
CA PRO A 120 3.63 40.10 -30.51
C PRO A 120 2.91 40.67 -31.75
N GLY A 121 2.59 41.97 -31.70
CA GLY A 121 2.90 42.93 -32.77
C GLY A 121 1.99 43.05 -34.02
N THR A 122 1.61 44.32 -34.27
CA THR A 122 1.59 45.02 -35.59
C THR A 122 0.36 44.91 -36.52
N GLY A 123 -0.17 46.09 -36.92
CA GLY A 123 -0.92 46.36 -38.16
C GLY A 123 -2.36 46.87 -37.93
N ASP A 124 -2.69 48.16 -38.08
CA ASP A 124 -2.96 48.93 -39.31
C ASP A 124 -4.44 48.90 -39.81
N MET A 125 -4.99 50.12 -40.00
CA MET A 125 -6.05 50.56 -40.95
C MET A 125 -7.59 50.42 -40.75
N GLN A 126 -8.23 51.62 -40.77
CA GLN A 126 -9.57 52.05 -41.26
C GLN A 126 -10.82 51.63 -40.46
N GLU A 127 -11.85 52.45 -40.23
CA GLU A 127 -12.44 53.62 -40.94
C GLU A 127 -12.69 54.85 -40.03
#